data_AF-A0A519XWL0-F1
#
_entry.id   AF-A0A519XWL0-F1
#
_cell.length_a   1.000
_cell.length_b   1.000
_cell.length_c   1.000
_cell.angle_alpha   90.00
_cell.angle_beta   90.00
_cell.angle_gamma   90.00
#
_symmetry.space_group_name_H-M   'P 1'
#
loop_
_entity.id
_entity.type
_entity.pdbx_description
1 polymer ?
#
loop_
_entity_poly.entity_id
_entity_poly.type
_entity_poly.pdbx_seq_one_letter_code
_entity_poly.pdbx_strand_id
1 'polypeptide(L)'
;MSKIKIGSLLTLSIVLLYGCKEDKKSTSLGPFTPDIIKQHISVLADDSLQGRRPFTVGETKTVNYISSELKKAGVEPGNNGSYIQKVPMVEVTSTPSANMEITGGKENLKFKAVDDFVAFTRREQDTIQLKNSPLVFAGFGIVAPEFNWNDYKDLDVKGKTVVVLISDPGFKANDKKYFRGDTMTYYGRWTYKFEEAARQGAAGIIIVHQTDAASYGWSVITNSNTGARLYLQAADKYKSRCKLEGWMTEQAATK
;
A
#
# COMPACT_ATOMS: atom_id res chain seq x y z
N MET A 1 29.77 85.55 -50.99
CA MET A 1 30.48 86.36 -49.98
C MET A 1 30.36 85.65 -48.63
N SER A 2 31.51 85.40 -47.98
CA SER A 2 31.68 85.13 -46.52
C SER A 2 31.09 83.82 -45.97
N LYS A 3 31.76 82.97 -45.16
CA LYS A 3 33.11 82.91 -44.58
C LYS A 3 33.35 81.47 -44.07
N ILE A 4 34.63 81.09 -44.09
CA ILE A 4 35.36 80.00 -43.45
C ILE A 4 35.05 79.78 -41.95
N LYS A 5 35.03 78.53 -41.42
CA LYS A 5 36.03 77.97 -40.46
C LYS A 5 35.77 76.53 -39.97
N ILE A 6 36.89 75.89 -39.63
CA ILE A 6 37.19 74.51 -39.20
C ILE A 6 37.04 74.33 -37.67
N GLY A 7 36.75 73.10 -37.21
CA GLY A 7 37.03 72.58 -35.85
C GLY A 7 36.16 71.35 -35.54
N SER A 8 36.65 70.11 -35.64
CA SER A 8 37.48 69.31 -34.69
C SER A 8 36.76 68.88 -33.39
N LEU A 9 36.64 67.56 -33.25
CA LEU A 9 36.58 66.72 -32.03
C LEU A 9 35.59 67.07 -30.89
N LEU A 10 34.66 66.16 -30.57
CA LEU A 10 34.72 65.35 -29.33
C LEU A 10 33.58 64.32 -29.28
N THR A 11 33.94 63.10 -28.90
CA THR A 11 33.10 61.95 -28.55
C THR A 11 32.12 62.21 -27.40
N LEU A 12 30.90 61.68 -27.50
CA LEU A 12 30.19 61.16 -26.32
C LEU A 12 29.24 60.01 -26.71
N SER A 13 29.71 58.79 -26.50
CA SER A 13 28.92 57.56 -26.54
C SER A 13 27.90 57.59 -25.40
N ILE A 14 26.62 57.81 -25.72
CA ILE A 14 25.51 57.50 -24.80
C ILE A 14 25.02 56.10 -25.18
N VAL A 15 25.59 55.10 -24.52
CA VAL A 15 25.03 53.74 -24.49
C VAL A 15 23.80 53.83 -23.58
N LEU A 16 22.61 53.88 -24.19
CA LEU A 16 21.35 53.69 -23.48
C LEU A 16 21.33 52.27 -22.93
N LEU A 17 21.69 52.12 -21.65
CA LEU A 17 21.40 50.95 -20.84
C LEU A 17 19.88 50.83 -20.71
N TYR A 18 19.24 50.21 -21.70
CA TYR A 18 17.93 49.61 -21.52
C TYR A 18 18.11 48.45 -20.54
N GLY A 19 17.98 48.75 -19.25
CA GLY A 19 17.77 47.74 -18.24
C GLY A 19 16.47 47.01 -18.60
N CYS A 20 16.58 45.74 -18.98
CA CYS A 20 15.45 44.82 -18.94
C CYS A 20 14.95 44.83 -17.49
N LYS A 21 13.86 45.55 -17.27
CA LYS A 21 13.02 45.34 -16.11
C LYS A 21 12.45 43.93 -16.32
N GLU A 22 13.00 42.95 -15.61
CA GLU A 22 12.32 41.67 -15.46
C GLU A 22 10.97 41.98 -14.82
N ASP A 23 9.94 42.09 -15.66
CA ASP A 23 8.59 41.85 -15.21
C ASP A 23 8.61 40.43 -14.68
N LYS A 24 8.71 40.30 -13.35
CA LYS A 24 8.29 39.10 -12.66
C LYS A 24 6.84 38.90 -13.09
N LYS A 25 6.63 38.14 -14.17
CA LYS A 25 5.39 37.45 -14.43
C LYS A 25 5.17 36.62 -13.18
N SER A 26 4.42 37.19 -12.24
CA SER A 26 3.67 36.41 -11.28
C SER A 26 2.92 35.42 -12.15
N THR A 27 3.41 34.18 -12.15
CA THR A 27 2.66 33.05 -12.67
C THR A 27 1.43 33.00 -11.77
N SER A 28 0.39 33.77 -12.09
CA SER A 28 -0.86 33.67 -11.37
C SER A 28 -1.23 32.20 -11.47
N LEU A 29 -1.34 31.50 -10.34
CA LEU A 29 -1.54 30.05 -10.27
C LEU A 29 -2.92 29.61 -10.80
N GLY A 30 -3.53 30.39 -11.70
CA GLY A 30 -4.94 30.30 -12.04
C GLY A 30 -5.80 30.40 -10.77
N PRO A 31 -6.98 29.75 -10.75
CA PRO A 31 -7.83 29.69 -9.57
C PRO A 31 -7.28 28.79 -8.45
N PHE A 32 -6.09 28.18 -8.59
CA PHE A 32 -5.53 27.27 -7.59
C PHE A 32 -4.49 27.96 -6.72
N THR A 33 -4.95 28.59 -5.64
CA THR A 33 -4.05 29.24 -4.67
C THR A 33 -3.74 28.32 -3.48
N PRO A 34 -2.59 28.51 -2.80
CA PRO A 34 -2.30 27.82 -1.54
C PRO A 34 -3.41 27.97 -0.49
N ASP A 35 -4.08 29.13 -0.46
CA ASP A 35 -5.18 29.40 0.48
C ASP A 35 -6.41 28.53 0.21
N ILE A 36 -6.75 28.29 -1.06
CA ILE A 36 -7.86 27.41 -1.43
C ILE A 36 -7.56 25.96 -1.04
N ILE A 37 -6.33 25.49 -1.32
CA ILE A 37 -5.90 24.15 -0.89
C ILE A 37 -5.96 24.04 0.64
N LYS A 38 -5.45 25.04 1.36
CA LYS A 38 -5.47 25.09 2.81
C LYS A 38 -6.91 25.03 3.34
N GLN A 39 -7.83 25.78 2.75
CA GLN A 39 -9.24 25.76 3.14
C GLN A 39 -9.85 24.35 3.01
N HIS A 40 -9.66 23.67 1.88
CA HIS A 40 -10.18 22.31 1.69
C HIS A 40 -9.57 21.32 2.68
N ILE A 41 -8.26 21.40 2.92
CA ILE A 41 -7.58 20.57 3.93
C ILE A 41 -8.16 20.83 5.31
N SER A 42 -8.33 22.10 5.70
CA SER A 42 -8.90 22.47 6.99
C SER A 42 -10.30 21.90 7.19
N VAL A 43 -11.19 22.01 6.20
CA VAL A 43 -12.54 21.43 6.31
C VAL A 43 -12.48 19.90 6.41
N LEU A 44 -11.69 19.23 5.56
CA LEU A 44 -11.59 17.77 5.54
C LEU A 44 -10.89 17.17 6.77
N ALA A 45 -10.16 17.99 7.53
CA ALA A 45 -9.47 17.60 8.76
C ALA A 45 -10.22 18.06 10.03
N ASP A 46 -11.32 18.78 9.90
CA ASP A 46 -12.08 19.32 11.03
C ASP A 46 -12.84 18.22 11.78
N ASP A 47 -12.90 18.33 13.11
CA ASP A 47 -13.60 17.36 13.96
C ASP A 47 -15.10 17.24 13.62
N SER A 48 -15.71 18.29 13.06
CA SER A 48 -17.10 18.24 12.60
C SER A 48 -17.33 17.21 11.50
N LEU A 49 -16.30 16.83 10.74
CA LEU A 49 -16.36 15.77 9.72
C LEU A 49 -16.28 14.38 10.36
N GLN A 50 -15.79 14.25 11.59
CA GLN A 50 -15.66 12.96 12.31
C GLN A 50 -14.79 11.93 11.57
N GLY A 51 -13.83 12.41 10.77
CA GLY A 51 -12.98 11.57 9.94
C GLY A 51 -13.60 11.19 8.59
N ARG A 52 -12.94 10.25 7.90
CA ARG A 52 -13.18 9.96 6.47
C ARG A 52 -13.30 8.46 6.17
N ARG A 53 -13.40 7.62 7.20
CA ARG A 53 -13.39 6.16 7.07
C ARG A 53 -14.72 5.69 6.44
N PRO A 54 -14.71 4.78 5.45
CA PRO A 54 -15.95 4.14 4.97
C PRO A 54 -16.76 3.50 6.10
N PHE A 55 -18.07 3.39 5.92
CA PHE A 55 -19.03 2.89 6.91
C PHE A 55 -19.15 3.75 8.17
N THR A 56 -18.87 5.04 8.06
CA THR A 56 -19.02 5.99 9.16
C THR A 56 -19.86 7.19 8.74
N VAL A 57 -20.36 7.94 9.73
CA VAL A 57 -21.01 9.24 9.46
C VAL A 57 -20.05 10.20 8.74
N GLY A 58 -18.75 10.12 9.02
CA GLY A 58 -17.75 10.97 8.40
C GLY A 58 -17.53 10.73 6.91
N GLU A 59 -17.72 9.49 6.44
CA GLU A 59 -17.80 9.20 4.99
C GLU A 59 -18.92 10.02 4.33
N THR A 60 -20.13 9.96 4.88
CA THR A 60 -21.29 10.67 4.32
C THR A 60 -21.03 12.18 4.25
N LYS A 61 -20.50 12.77 5.33
CA LYS A 61 -20.18 14.20 5.37
C LYS A 61 -19.09 14.55 4.35
N THR A 62 -18.04 13.75 4.26
CA THR A 62 -16.91 13.96 3.33
C THR A 62 -17.35 13.85 1.88
N VAL A 63 -18.11 12.82 1.52
CA VAL A 63 -18.64 12.62 0.15
C VAL A 63 -19.54 13.78 -0.26
N ASN A 64 -20.42 14.24 0.63
CA ASN A 64 -21.28 15.39 0.38
C ASN A 64 -20.48 16.68 0.18
N TYR A 65 -19.47 16.92 1.02
CA TYR A 65 -18.58 18.06 0.87
C TYR A 65 -17.89 18.07 -0.50
N ILE A 66 -17.21 16.97 -0.86
CA ILE A 66 -16.50 16.86 -2.15
C ILE A 66 -17.46 17.04 -3.33
N SER A 67 -18.63 16.37 -3.29
CA SER A 67 -19.64 16.51 -4.34
C SER A 67 -20.14 17.95 -4.48
N SER A 68 -20.31 18.65 -3.36
CA SER A 68 -20.74 20.06 -3.36
C SER A 68 -19.68 21.00 -3.93
N GLU A 69 -18.39 20.77 -3.62
CA GLU A 69 -17.30 21.57 -4.15
C GLU A 69 -17.09 21.34 -5.65
N LEU A 70 -17.20 20.09 -6.13
CA LEU A 70 -17.19 19.78 -7.56
C LEU A 70 -18.34 20.48 -8.31
N LYS A 71 -19.54 20.46 -7.74
CA LYS A 71 -20.69 21.17 -8.31
C LYS A 71 -20.48 22.69 -8.36
N LYS A 72 -19.95 23.29 -7.29
CA LYS A 72 -19.61 24.73 -7.25
C LYS A 72 -18.55 25.10 -8.28
N ALA A 73 -17.60 24.20 -8.54
CA ALA A 73 -16.57 24.38 -9.56
C ALA A 73 -17.09 24.18 -11.00
N GLY A 74 -18.37 23.85 -11.19
CA GLY A 74 -18.95 23.64 -12.51
C GLY A 74 -18.59 22.29 -13.15
N VAL A 75 -18.07 21.34 -12.37
CA VAL A 75 -17.76 19.99 -12.87
C VAL A 75 -19.08 19.25 -13.09
N GLU A 76 -19.22 18.62 -14.25
CA GLU A 76 -20.38 17.76 -14.55
C GLU A 76 -20.24 16.38 -13.88
N PRO A 77 -21.35 15.73 -13.50
CA PRO A 77 -21.31 14.41 -12.88
C PRO A 77 -20.84 13.32 -13.85
N GLY A 78 -19.79 12.58 -13.47
CA GLY A 78 -19.15 11.56 -14.32
C GLY A 78 -19.70 10.13 -14.21
N ASN A 79 -20.68 9.85 -13.34
CA ASN A 79 -21.22 8.50 -13.14
C ASN A 79 -22.74 8.47 -13.41
N ASN A 80 -23.14 8.40 -14.68
CA ASN A 80 -24.54 8.35 -15.10
C ASN A 80 -25.40 9.47 -14.47
N GLY A 81 -24.89 10.71 -14.49
CA GLY A 81 -25.58 11.86 -13.87
C GLY A 81 -25.37 12.02 -12.36
N SER A 82 -24.57 11.14 -11.72
CA SER A 82 -24.17 11.25 -10.31
C SER A 82 -22.70 11.69 -10.16
N TYR A 83 -22.41 12.47 -9.11
CA TYR A 83 -21.04 12.74 -8.62
C TYR A 83 -20.46 11.59 -7.80
N ILE A 84 -21.30 10.62 -7.42
CA ILE A 84 -20.96 9.54 -6.52
C ILE A 84 -20.94 8.22 -7.29
N GLN A 85 -19.83 7.49 -7.18
CA GLN A 85 -19.70 6.09 -7.60
C GLN A 85 -19.84 5.18 -6.39
N LYS A 86 -20.81 4.25 -6.43
CA LYS A 86 -20.95 3.24 -5.40
C LYS A 86 -19.82 2.21 -5.54
N VAL A 87 -19.11 1.95 -4.44
CA VAL A 87 -18.06 0.94 -4.36
C VAL A 87 -18.50 -0.09 -3.31
N PRO A 88 -18.91 -1.30 -3.70
CA PRO A 88 -19.24 -2.36 -2.76
C PRO A 88 -18.02 -2.72 -1.92
N MET A 89 -18.17 -2.64 -0.61
CA MET A 89 -17.12 -2.95 0.36
C MET A 89 -17.70 -3.81 1.48
N VAL A 90 -16.81 -4.47 2.22
CA VAL A 90 -17.14 -5.22 3.44
C VAL A 90 -16.13 -4.88 4.53
N GLU A 91 -16.60 -4.86 5.77
CA GLU A 91 -15.74 -4.81 6.96
C GLU A 91 -15.65 -6.21 7.56
N VAL A 92 -14.43 -6.71 7.74
CA VAL A 92 -14.17 -8.00 8.38
C VAL A 92 -13.29 -7.78 9.59
N THR A 93 -13.79 -8.22 10.74
CA THR A 93 -13.04 -8.25 12.00
C THR A 93 -12.74 -9.70 12.35
N SER A 94 -11.45 -10.04 12.41
CA SER A 94 -11.02 -11.39 12.79
C SER A 94 -10.65 -11.43 14.27
N THR A 95 -11.19 -12.43 14.99
CA THR A 95 -10.82 -12.72 16.38
C THR A 95 -10.18 -14.11 16.42
N PRO A 96 -8.85 -14.21 16.19
CA PRO A 96 -8.17 -15.50 16.18
C PRO A 96 -8.17 -16.15 17.58
N SER A 97 -7.93 -17.47 17.62
CA SER A 97 -7.69 -18.17 18.88
C SER A 97 -6.50 -17.55 19.62
N ALA A 98 -6.55 -17.56 20.96
CA ALA A 98 -5.48 -16.99 21.79
C ALA A 98 -4.11 -17.64 21.56
N ASN A 99 -4.11 -18.89 21.09
CA ASN A 99 -2.89 -19.61 20.76
C ASN A 99 -3.01 -20.32 19.41
N MET A 100 -1.89 -20.42 18.70
CA MET A 100 -1.66 -21.37 17.62
C MET A 100 -0.87 -22.55 18.18
N GLU A 101 -1.32 -23.76 17.90
CA GLU A 101 -0.68 -25.00 18.35
C GLU A 101 -0.17 -25.77 17.13
N ILE A 102 1.10 -26.14 17.16
CA ILE A 102 1.76 -26.91 16.10
C ILE A 102 2.29 -28.20 16.73
N THR A 103 1.90 -29.34 16.17
CA THR A 103 2.23 -30.68 16.68
C THR A 103 2.81 -31.56 15.57
N GLY A 104 3.44 -32.68 15.94
CA GLY A 104 4.00 -33.65 14.99
C GLY A 104 5.46 -33.39 14.62
N GLY A 105 6.08 -32.36 15.21
CA GLY A 105 7.54 -32.19 15.23
C GLY A 105 8.18 -32.93 16.42
N LYS A 106 9.42 -32.54 16.75
CA LYS A 106 10.13 -33.06 17.94
C LYS A 106 9.42 -32.71 19.24
N GLU A 107 8.81 -31.53 19.27
CA GLU A 107 8.08 -30.99 20.42
C GLU A 107 6.75 -30.39 19.96
N ASN A 108 5.80 -30.30 20.89
CA ASN A 108 4.57 -29.55 20.65
C ASN A 108 4.82 -28.07 20.93
N LEU A 109 4.60 -27.23 19.91
CA LEU A 109 4.82 -25.80 19.98
C LEU A 109 3.50 -25.08 20.22
N LYS A 110 3.57 -24.01 21.01
CA LYS A 110 2.44 -23.13 21.31
C LYS A 110 2.88 -21.68 21.19
N PHE A 111 2.17 -20.93 20.36
CA PHE A 111 2.45 -19.53 20.05
C PHE A 111 1.28 -18.67 20.49
N LYS A 112 1.55 -17.53 21.13
CA LYS A 112 0.52 -16.62 21.64
C LYS A 112 0.15 -15.60 20.57
N ALA A 113 -1.16 -15.35 20.42
CA ALA A 113 -1.66 -14.35 19.47
C ALA A 113 -1.12 -12.95 19.81
N VAL A 114 -0.89 -12.14 18.78
CA VAL A 114 -0.28 -10.81 18.79
C VAL A 114 1.21 -10.80 19.16
N ASP A 115 1.63 -11.60 20.14
CA ASP A 115 3.03 -11.67 20.58
C ASP A 115 3.88 -12.47 19.58
N ASP A 116 3.44 -13.68 19.22
CA ASP A 116 4.17 -14.58 18.32
C ASP A 116 3.58 -14.60 16.91
N PHE A 117 2.25 -14.41 16.76
CA PHE A 117 1.58 -14.47 15.47
C PHE A 117 0.34 -13.58 15.39
N VAL A 118 -0.03 -13.20 14.17
CA VAL A 118 -1.36 -12.64 13.85
C VAL A 118 -2.02 -13.50 12.78
N ALA A 119 -3.33 -13.65 12.88
CA ALA A 119 -4.12 -14.42 11.93
C ALA A 119 -5.44 -13.72 11.66
N PHE A 120 -5.86 -13.74 10.41
CA PHE A 120 -7.06 -13.08 9.93
C PHE A 120 -7.59 -13.80 8.68
N THR A 121 -8.78 -13.38 8.24
CA THR A 121 -9.34 -13.82 6.97
C THR A 121 -9.92 -12.66 6.19
N ARG A 122 -9.96 -12.80 4.87
CA ARG A 122 -10.74 -11.95 3.96
C ARG A 122 -12.08 -12.58 3.61
N ARG A 123 -12.24 -13.88 3.87
CA ARG A 123 -13.45 -14.62 3.52
C ARG A 123 -14.62 -14.05 4.32
N GLU A 124 -15.73 -13.75 3.65
CA GLU A 124 -16.97 -13.35 4.31
C GLU A 124 -17.65 -14.61 4.86
N GLN A 125 -17.12 -15.11 5.98
CA GLN A 125 -17.57 -16.33 6.65
C GLN A 125 -17.42 -16.15 8.17
N ASP A 126 -18.47 -16.47 8.92
CA ASP A 126 -18.55 -16.23 10.36
C ASP A 126 -17.52 -17.01 11.17
N THR A 127 -17.10 -18.18 10.69
CA THR A 127 -16.14 -19.04 11.39
C THR A 127 -15.19 -19.69 10.42
N ILE A 128 -13.89 -19.50 10.65
CA ILE A 128 -12.80 -20.17 9.94
C ILE A 128 -12.15 -21.18 10.87
N GLN A 129 -11.85 -22.37 10.35
CA GLN A 129 -11.09 -23.39 11.06
C GLN A 129 -9.98 -23.96 10.16
N LEU A 130 -8.76 -24.01 10.72
CA LEU A 130 -7.65 -24.80 10.21
C LEU A 130 -7.24 -25.77 11.32
N LYS A 131 -7.70 -27.01 11.22
CA LYS A 131 -7.40 -28.08 12.18
C LYS A 131 -6.47 -29.09 11.52
N ASN A 132 -5.38 -29.45 12.19
CA ASN A 132 -4.41 -30.43 11.73
C ASN A 132 -3.94 -30.18 10.28
N SER A 133 -3.79 -28.90 9.91
CA SER A 133 -3.32 -28.50 8.58
C SER A 133 -1.82 -28.75 8.49
N PRO A 134 -1.33 -29.63 7.61
CA PRO A 134 0.11 -29.84 7.46
C PRO A 134 0.81 -28.54 7.10
N LEU A 135 2.02 -28.35 7.60
CA LEU A 135 2.84 -27.19 7.27
C LEU A 135 3.80 -27.53 6.13
N VAL A 136 3.93 -26.62 5.17
CA VAL A 136 4.91 -26.73 4.08
C VAL A 136 5.69 -25.43 4.00
N PHE A 137 7.01 -25.49 4.17
CA PHE A 137 7.86 -24.33 3.94
C PHE A 137 8.10 -24.16 2.43
N ALA A 138 7.74 -23.01 1.89
CA ALA A 138 7.81 -22.71 0.46
C ALA A 138 8.71 -21.50 0.18
N GLY A 139 9.88 -21.42 0.83
CA GLY A 139 10.87 -20.37 0.58
C GLY A 139 10.28 -18.96 0.72
N PHE A 140 10.34 -18.16 -0.35
CA PHE A 140 9.72 -16.84 -0.41
C PHE A 140 8.28 -16.86 -0.95
N GLY A 141 7.75 -18.01 -1.33
CA GLY A 141 6.39 -18.17 -1.88
C GLY A 141 6.25 -17.51 -3.25
N ILE A 142 7.27 -17.61 -4.10
CA ILE A 142 7.34 -16.90 -5.39
C ILE A 142 7.23 -17.86 -6.57
N VAL A 143 6.41 -17.48 -7.54
CA VAL A 143 6.40 -18.02 -8.91
C VAL A 143 6.68 -16.86 -9.87
N ALA A 144 7.92 -16.79 -10.36
CA ALA A 144 8.41 -15.74 -11.23
C ALA A 144 9.19 -16.34 -12.42
N PRO A 145 8.49 -16.76 -13.49
CA PRO A 145 9.11 -17.41 -14.65
C PRO A 145 10.19 -16.55 -15.33
N GLU A 146 10.05 -15.23 -15.33
CA GLU A 146 11.02 -14.29 -15.88
C GLU A 146 12.36 -14.26 -15.12
N PHE A 147 12.35 -14.71 -13.86
CA PHE A 147 13.55 -14.92 -13.04
C PHE A 147 13.95 -16.39 -12.95
N ASN A 148 13.29 -17.28 -13.73
CA ASN A 148 13.45 -18.72 -13.64
C ASN A 148 13.31 -19.25 -12.19
N TRP A 149 12.35 -18.68 -11.44
CA TRP A 149 12.15 -18.96 -10.02
C TRP A 149 10.76 -19.51 -9.73
N ASN A 150 10.69 -20.62 -8.99
CA ASN A 150 9.43 -21.19 -8.52
C ASN A 150 9.63 -21.94 -7.20
N ASP A 151 9.27 -21.30 -6.08
CA ASP A 151 9.35 -21.88 -4.74
C ASP A 151 8.33 -23.00 -4.50
N TYR A 152 7.28 -23.09 -5.31
CA TYR A 152 6.24 -24.11 -5.22
C TYR A 152 6.54 -25.34 -6.09
N LYS A 153 7.61 -25.30 -6.88
CA LYS A 153 7.99 -26.41 -7.74
C LYS A 153 8.20 -27.66 -6.89
N ASP A 154 7.56 -28.75 -7.30
CA ASP A 154 7.62 -30.07 -6.64
C ASP A 154 7.08 -30.08 -5.19
N LEU A 155 6.36 -29.04 -4.75
CA LEU A 155 5.68 -28.99 -3.45
C LEU A 155 4.19 -29.29 -3.58
N ASP A 156 3.70 -30.27 -2.81
CA ASP A 156 2.26 -30.44 -2.60
C ASP A 156 1.79 -29.54 -1.46
N VAL A 157 1.16 -28.42 -1.80
CA VAL A 157 0.64 -27.42 -0.84
C VAL A 157 -0.89 -27.40 -0.77
N LYS A 158 -1.57 -28.19 -1.59
CA LYS A 158 -3.03 -28.11 -1.74
C LYS A 158 -3.71 -28.50 -0.43
N GLY A 159 -4.55 -27.62 0.10
CA GLY A 159 -5.26 -27.82 1.36
C GLY A 159 -4.39 -27.74 2.62
N LYS A 160 -3.09 -27.39 2.48
CA LYS A 160 -2.13 -27.27 3.58
C LYS A 160 -1.90 -25.82 3.97
N THR A 161 -1.17 -25.58 5.07
CA THR A 161 -0.73 -24.24 5.44
C THR A 161 0.70 -24.04 4.95
N VAL A 162 0.92 -23.03 4.12
CA VAL A 162 2.26 -22.69 3.66
C VAL A 162 2.92 -21.68 4.59
N VAL A 163 4.21 -21.85 4.84
CA VAL A 163 5.05 -20.92 5.59
C VAL A 163 6.06 -20.34 4.63
N VAL A 164 6.15 -19.01 4.56
CA VAL A 164 7.01 -18.29 3.60
C VAL A 164 7.74 -17.14 4.26
N LEU A 165 8.89 -16.75 3.72
CA LEU A 165 9.65 -15.58 4.14
C LEU A 165 9.09 -14.30 3.51
N ILE A 166 9.22 -13.17 4.20
CA ILE A 166 8.94 -11.84 3.61
C ILE A 166 10.07 -11.41 2.65
N SER A 167 9.80 -10.46 1.75
CA SER A 167 10.71 -9.99 0.69
C SER A 167 10.96 -11.01 -0.44
N ASP A 168 11.88 -10.73 -1.35
CA ASP A 168 12.30 -11.63 -2.43
C ASP A 168 13.78 -12.03 -2.29
N PRO A 169 14.24 -13.10 -2.97
CA PRO A 169 15.59 -13.66 -2.81
C PRO A 169 16.74 -12.68 -3.10
N GLY A 170 16.47 -11.55 -3.76
CA GLY A 170 17.50 -10.55 -4.08
C GLY A 170 17.95 -9.74 -2.87
N PHE A 171 17.10 -9.61 -1.84
CA PHE A 171 17.39 -8.78 -0.67
C PHE A 171 18.59 -9.32 0.11
N LYS A 172 19.65 -8.51 0.24
CA LYS A 172 20.94 -8.89 0.83
C LYS A 172 21.55 -10.14 0.20
N ALA A 173 21.18 -10.48 -1.04
CA ALA A 173 21.90 -11.47 -1.81
C ALA A 173 23.30 -10.93 -2.11
N ASN A 174 24.32 -11.74 -1.86
CA ASN A 174 25.71 -11.43 -2.26
C ASN A 174 25.90 -11.40 -3.79
N ASP A 175 24.82 -11.56 -4.57
CA ASP A 175 24.78 -11.44 -6.01
C ASP A 175 23.55 -10.64 -6.45
N LYS A 176 23.79 -9.45 -7.01
CA LYS A 176 22.75 -8.52 -7.50
C LYS A 176 21.98 -9.05 -8.71
N LYS A 177 22.40 -10.17 -9.29
CA LYS A 177 21.69 -10.85 -10.38
C LYS A 177 20.46 -11.63 -9.91
N TYR A 178 20.35 -11.94 -8.61
CA TYR A 178 19.11 -12.48 -8.06
C TYR A 178 18.05 -11.37 -8.03
N PHE A 179 16.96 -11.60 -8.76
CA PHE A 179 15.87 -10.62 -8.90
C PHE A 179 16.39 -9.25 -9.32
N ARG A 180 16.22 -8.23 -8.46
CA ARG A 180 16.73 -6.87 -8.66
C ARG A 180 17.67 -6.45 -7.54
N GLY A 181 18.39 -7.42 -6.96
CA GLY A 181 19.21 -7.23 -5.76
C GLY A 181 18.37 -6.70 -4.60
N ASP A 182 18.87 -5.66 -3.91
CA ASP A 182 18.18 -5.07 -2.76
C ASP A 182 16.89 -4.30 -3.11
N THR A 183 16.58 -4.12 -4.40
CA THR A 183 15.34 -3.46 -4.82
C THR A 183 14.19 -4.47 -4.84
N MET A 184 13.33 -4.42 -3.82
CA MET A 184 12.17 -5.31 -3.73
C MET A 184 11.26 -5.21 -4.96
N THR A 185 10.95 -6.37 -5.54
CA THR A 185 10.00 -6.55 -6.64
C THR A 185 8.57 -6.69 -6.11
N TYR A 186 7.60 -6.84 -7.02
CA TYR A 186 6.23 -7.17 -6.61
C TYR A 186 6.16 -8.51 -5.86
N TYR A 187 7.02 -9.47 -6.21
CA TYR A 187 7.11 -10.79 -5.60
C TYR A 187 7.48 -10.76 -4.10
N GLY A 188 8.24 -9.74 -3.69
CA GLY A 188 8.59 -9.55 -2.28
C GLY A 188 7.43 -9.04 -1.43
N ARG A 189 6.36 -8.51 -2.03
CA ARG A 189 5.22 -7.96 -1.28
C ARG A 189 4.37 -9.06 -0.66
N TRP A 190 3.96 -8.83 0.58
CA TRP A 190 3.08 -9.73 1.31
C TRP A 190 1.72 -9.96 0.62
N THR A 191 1.18 -8.98 -0.10
CA THR A 191 -0.06 -9.13 -0.87
C THR A 191 0.08 -10.22 -1.91
N TYR A 192 1.20 -10.21 -2.65
CA TYR A 192 1.51 -11.22 -3.64
C TYR A 192 1.61 -12.59 -2.98
N LYS A 193 2.33 -12.73 -1.85
CA LYS A 193 2.48 -14.02 -1.15
C LYS A 193 1.14 -14.62 -0.74
N PHE A 194 0.22 -13.81 -0.21
CA PHE A 194 -1.13 -14.26 0.12
C PHE A 194 -1.94 -14.66 -1.12
N GLU A 195 -1.80 -13.93 -2.23
CA GLU A 195 -2.44 -14.29 -3.49
C GLU A 195 -1.89 -15.57 -4.09
N GLU A 196 -0.56 -15.72 -4.12
CA GLU A 196 0.11 -16.85 -4.74
C GLU A 196 -0.17 -18.14 -3.98
N ALA A 197 -0.07 -18.12 -2.65
CA ALA A 197 -0.45 -19.28 -1.84
C ALA A 197 -1.89 -19.75 -2.12
N ALA A 198 -2.81 -18.80 -2.30
CA ALA A 198 -4.19 -19.10 -2.66
C ALA A 198 -4.31 -19.67 -4.08
N ARG A 199 -3.56 -19.13 -5.07
CA ARG A 199 -3.48 -19.68 -6.44
C ARG A 199 -2.97 -21.13 -6.44
N GLN A 200 -2.03 -21.44 -5.56
CA GLN A 200 -1.47 -22.79 -5.39
C GLN A 200 -2.40 -23.74 -4.60
N GLY A 201 -3.55 -23.23 -4.11
CA GLY A 201 -4.56 -24.03 -3.43
C GLY A 201 -4.27 -24.30 -1.95
N ALA A 202 -3.39 -23.52 -1.33
CA ALA A 202 -3.14 -23.62 0.12
C ALA A 202 -4.42 -23.29 0.91
N ALA A 203 -4.65 -24.01 2.01
CA ALA A 203 -5.72 -23.69 2.94
C ALA A 203 -5.36 -22.52 3.86
N GLY A 204 -4.08 -22.33 4.16
CA GLY A 204 -3.58 -21.25 5.00
C GLY A 204 -2.22 -20.74 4.53
N ILE A 205 -1.86 -19.53 4.94
CA ILE A 205 -0.51 -18.98 4.74
C ILE A 205 -0.07 -18.20 5.97
N ILE A 206 1.16 -18.44 6.41
CA ILE A 206 1.87 -17.67 7.43
C ILE A 206 3.14 -17.08 6.81
N ILE A 207 3.28 -15.76 6.87
CA ILE A 207 4.52 -15.08 6.48
C ILE A 207 5.41 -14.90 7.72
N VAL A 208 6.66 -15.33 7.65
CA VAL A 208 7.67 -15.05 8.66
C VAL A 208 8.12 -13.60 8.52
N HIS A 209 7.91 -12.81 9.57
CA HIS A 209 8.34 -11.42 9.63
C HIS A 209 9.80 -11.34 10.03
N GLN A 210 10.61 -10.69 9.18
CA GLN A 210 11.99 -10.32 9.44
C GLN A 210 12.09 -8.80 9.29
N THR A 211 12.50 -8.10 10.35
CA THR A 211 12.44 -6.62 10.41
C THR A 211 13.20 -5.96 9.27
N ASP A 212 14.41 -6.42 8.99
CA ASP A 212 15.25 -5.86 7.91
C ASP A 212 14.59 -6.04 6.54
N ALA A 213 14.08 -7.23 6.26
CA ALA A 213 13.47 -7.57 4.98
C ALA A 213 12.07 -6.91 4.81
N ALA A 214 11.35 -6.69 5.90
CA ALA A 214 10.07 -5.97 5.90
C ALA A 214 10.25 -4.44 5.90
N SER A 215 11.39 -3.92 6.34
CA SER A 215 11.68 -2.49 6.56
C SER A 215 10.83 -1.81 7.65
N TYR A 216 10.16 -2.59 8.51
CA TYR A 216 9.40 -2.11 9.65
C TYR A 216 9.28 -3.17 10.74
N GLY A 217 9.12 -2.73 11.99
CA GLY A 217 8.99 -3.61 13.15
C GLY A 217 7.66 -4.37 13.21
N TRP A 218 7.60 -5.36 14.09
CA TRP A 218 6.42 -6.23 14.31
C TRP A 218 5.16 -5.44 14.67
N SER A 219 5.29 -4.28 15.32
CA SER A 219 4.17 -3.41 15.67
C SER A 219 3.35 -2.94 14.46
N VAL A 220 3.97 -2.81 13.28
CA VAL A 220 3.23 -2.49 12.05
C VAL A 220 2.35 -3.67 11.64
N ILE A 221 2.85 -4.90 11.80
CA ILE A 221 2.07 -6.10 11.50
C ILE A 221 0.92 -6.26 12.48
N THR A 222 1.14 -6.10 13.78
CA THR A 222 0.07 -6.22 14.76
C THR A 222 -0.98 -5.14 14.54
N ASN A 223 -0.60 -3.86 14.50
CA ASN A 223 -1.56 -2.75 14.33
C ASN A 223 -2.34 -2.79 13.00
N SER A 224 -1.76 -3.37 11.94
CA SER A 224 -2.44 -3.47 10.63
C SER A 224 -3.36 -4.68 10.50
N ASN A 225 -3.21 -5.68 11.37
CA ASN A 225 -3.88 -6.97 11.24
C ASN A 225 -4.71 -7.34 12.49
N THR A 226 -4.69 -6.53 13.55
CA THR A 226 -5.60 -6.62 14.68
C THR A 226 -6.73 -5.60 14.51
N GLY A 227 -7.98 -6.06 14.53
CA GLY A 227 -9.17 -5.21 14.40
C GLY A 227 -9.85 -5.24 13.03
N ALA A 228 -10.68 -4.22 12.78
CA ALA A 228 -11.61 -4.15 11.66
C ALA A 228 -10.94 -3.71 10.36
N ARG A 229 -11.07 -4.54 9.32
CA ARG A 229 -10.43 -4.32 8.02
C ARG A 229 -11.45 -4.19 6.90
N LEU A 230 -11.19 -3.23 6.01
CA LEU A 230 -12.06 -2.93 4.89
C LEU A 230 -11.53 -3.60 3.63
N TYR A 231 -12.41 -4.30 2.92
CA TYR A 231 -12.13 -4.93 1.64
C TYR A 231 -13.16 -4.49 0.60
N LEU A 232 -12.78 -4.50 -0.67
CA LEU A 232 -13.78 -4.48 -1.74
C LEU A 232 -14.60 -5.76 -1.67
N GLN A 233 -15.90 -5.71 -1.93
CA GLN A 233 -16.69 -6.93 -1.94
C GLN A 233 -16.33 -7.77 -3.18
N ALA A 234 -15.89 -9.01 -2.95
CA ALA A 234 -15.60 -9.95 -4.03
C ALA A 234 -16.85 -10.77 -4.38
N ALA A 235 -17.04 -11.08 -5.67
CA ALA A 235 -18.20 -11.86 -6.13
C ALA A 235 -18.29 -13.25 -5.48
N ASP A 236 -17.14 -13.87 -5.23
CA ASP A 236 -17.03 -15.17 -4.55
C ASP A 236 -16.92 -15.05 -3.03
N LYS A 237 -17.10 -13.84 -2.47
CA LYS A 237 -16.90 -13.54 -1.05
C LYS A 237 -15.52 -13.95 -0.53
N TYR A 238 -14.51 -13.80 -1.38
CA TYR A 238 -13.12 -14.19 -1.15
C TYR A 238 -12.89 -15.67 -0.89
N LYS A 239 -13.81 -16.57 -1.28
CA LYS A 239 -13.62 -18.03 -1.14
C LYS A 239 -12.39 -18.56 -1.89
N SER A 240 -11.93 -17.85 -2.92
CA SER A 240 -10.68 -18.09 -3.64
C SER A 240 -9.41 -17.78 -2.83
N ARG A 241 -9.48 -17.02 -1.74
CA ARG A 241 -8.34 -16.74 -0.83
C ARG A 241 -8.03 -17.93 0.06
N CYS A 242 -6.86 -17.99 0.68
CA CYS A 242 -6.63 -18.90 1.82
C CYS A 242 -7.72 -18.70 2.88
N LYS A 243 -8.07 -19.76 3.63
CA LYS A 243 -9.01 -19.66 4.75
C LYS A 243 -8.46 -18.71 5.82
N LEU A 244 -7.18 -18.85 6.10
CA LEU A 244 -6.43 -18.04 7.06
C LEU A 244 -5.20 -17.45 6.37
N GLU A 245 -5.02 -16.15 6.53
CA GLU A 245 -3.81 -15.41 6.20
C GLU A 245 -3.21 -14.91 7.51
N GLY A 246 -1.89 -14.91 7.63
CA GLY A 246 -1.26 -14.52 8.87
C GLY A 246 0.22 -14.23 8.74
N TRP A 247 0.78 -13.80 9.85
CA TRP A 247 2.20 -13.57 10.03
C TRP A 247 2.65 -14.18 11.35
N MET A 248 3.92 -14.50 11.46
CA MET A 248 4.56 -14.84 12.72
C MET A 248 5.92 -14.18 12.85
N THR A 249 6.38 -13.98 14.08
CA THR A 249 7.73 -13.42 14.32
C THR A 249 8.80 -14.42 13.90
N GLU A 250 9.96 -13.93 13.48
CA GLU A 250 11.14 -14.78 13.21
C GLU A 250 11.56 -15.60 14.44
N GLN A 251 11.45 -15.03 15.65
CA GLN A 251 11.74 -15.74 16.89
C GLN A 251 10.79 -16.94 17.12
N ALA A 252 9.50 -16.78 16.78
CA ALA A 252 8.56 -17.89 16.85
C ALA A 252 8.85 -18.95 15.79
N ALA A 253 9.21 -18.54 14.57
CA ALA A 253 9.45 -19.42 13.43
C ALA A 253 10.72 -20.29 13.55
N THR A 254 11.66 -19.91 14.44
CA THR A 254 12.94 -20.61 14.64
C THR A 254 12.95 -21.61 15.79
N LYS A 255 11.81 -21.80 16.48
CA LYS A 255 11.61 -22.87 17.48
C LYS A 255 11.24 -24.19 16.82
#